data_AF-A0A6B3I4M9-F1
#
_entry.id   AF-A0A6B3I4M9-F1
#
_cell.length_a   1.000
_cell.length_b   1.000
_cell.length_c   1.000
_cell.angle_alpha   90.00
_cell.angle_beta   90.00
_cell.angle_gamma   90.00
#
_symmetry.space_group_name_H-M   'P 1'
#
loop_
_entity.id
_entity.type
_entity.pdbx_description
1 polymer ?
#
loop_
_entity_poly.entity_id
_entity_poly.type
_entity_poly.pdbx_seq_one_letter_code
_entity_poly.pdbx_strand_id
1 'polypeptide(L)'
;MGFTDRLEAGRRLGTRLAEWASGQELPRPLVLALPRGGVPVAVEVARSLGAPLDVLIVRKIGVPGRPETGVGAVVGDDPPLYDPRALAALGLDEERLAPEAARERAELRRRALLYRGDRATPEVAGRAVILVDDGLATG
;
A
#
# COMPACT_ATOMS: atom_id res chain seq x y z
N MET A 1 -13.96 -2.33 -20.51
CA MET A 1 -15.13 -2.36 -19.61
C MET A 1 -14.72 -1.62 -18.34
N GLY A 2 -15.35 -0.49 -18.02
CA GLY A 2 -15.06 0.25 -16.79
C GLY A 2 -15.89 -0.27 -15.62
N PHE A 3 -15.41 -0.02 -14.40
CA PHE A 3 -16.25 -0.09 -13.20
C PHE A 3 -16.95 1.27 -13.03
N THR A 4 -18.20 1.26 -12.55
CA THR A 4 -18.97 2.47 -12.23
C THR A 4 -18.38 3.20 -11.02
N ASP A 5 -17.88 2.44 -10.04
CA ASP A 5 -17.17 2.99 -8.88
C ASP A 5 -16.19 1.95 -8.27
N ARG A 6 -15.48 2.38 -7.22
CA ARG A 6 -14.52 1.53 -6.48
C ARG A 6 -15.21 0.39 -5.72
N LEU A 7 -16.46 0.55 -5.32
CA LEU A 7 -17.20 -0.49 -4.61
C LEU A 7 -17.57 -1.62 -5.57
N GLU A 8 -17.99 -1.29 -6.79
CA GLU A 8 -18.23 -2.29 -7.83
C GLU A 8 -16.94 -3.03 -8.19
N ALA A 9 -15.83 -2.29 -8.37
CA ALA A 9 -14.52 -2.90 -8.59
C ALA A 9 -14.17 -3.86 -7.44
N GLY A 10 -14.36 -3.43 -6.20
CA GLY A 10 -14.13 -4.23 -4.98
C GLY A 10 -14.99 -5.47 -4.89
N ARG A 11 -16.29 -5.39 -5.20
CA ARG A 11 -17.19 -6.56 -5.21
C ARG A 11 -16.76 -7.59 -6.23
N ARG A 12 -16.48 -7.15 -7.47
CA ARG A 12 -16.04 -8.04 -8.54
C ARG A 12 -14.68 -8.68 -8.21
N LEU A 13 -13.76 -7.92 -7.62
CA LEU A 13 -12.48 -8.44 -7.14
C LEU A 13 -12.66 -9.43 -5.99
N GLY A 14 -13.49 -9.09 -5.01
CA GLY A 14 -13.79 -9.92 -3.84
C GLY A 14 -14.40 -11.26 -4.22
N THR A 15 -15.38 -11.30 -5.13
CA THR A 15 -15.96 -12.55 -5.65
C THR A 15 -14.89 -13.43 -6.29
N ARG A 16 -14.07 -12.87 -7.19
CA ARG A 16 -13.00 -13.63 -7.86
C ARG A 16 -11.95 -14.15 -6.89
N LEU A 17 -11.57 -13.34 -5.90
CA LEU A 17 -10.61 -13.77 -4.87
C LEU A 17 -11.20 -14.87 -3.99
N ALA A 18 -12.48 -14.81 -3.63
CA ALA A 18 -13.14 -15.87 -2.86
C ALA A 18 -13.22 -17.19 -3.65
N GLU A 19 -13.56 -17.13 -4.94
CA GLU A 19 -13.54 -18.28 -5.84
C GLU A 19 -12.13 -18.88 -5.95
N TRP A 20 -11.12 -18.05 -6.19
CA TRP A 20 -9.72 -18.47 -6.27
C TRP A 20 -9.22 -19.08 -4.94
N ALA A 21 -9.61 -18.48 -3.81
CA ALA A 21 -9.22 -18.92 -2.47
C ALA A 21 -9.92 -20.22 -2.04
N SER A 22 -11.08 -20.57 -2.63
CA SER A 22 -11.83 -21.78 -2.26
C SER A 22 -11.03 -23.09 -2.45
N GLY A 23 -10.02 -23.08 -3.32
CA GLY A 23 -9.12 -24.20 -3.54
C GLY A 23 -7.78 -24.11 -2.81
N GLN A 24 -7.59 -23.17 -1.89
CA GLN A 24 -6.28 -22.83 -1.32
C GLN A 24 -6.36 -22.55 0.18
N GLU A 25 -5.30 -22.88 0.91
CA GLU A 25 -5.18 -22.47 2.31
C GLU A 25 -4.64 -21.03 2.39
N LEU A 26 -5.46 -20.13 2.96
CA LEU A 26 -5.03 -18.78 3.33
C LEU A 26 -4.90 -18.72 4.86
N PRO A 27 -3.70 -18.90 5.43
CA PRO A 27 -3.54 -18.86 6.87
C PRO A 27 -3.85 -17.44 7.38
N ARG A 28 -4.91 -17.31 8.18
CA ARG A 28 -5.31 -16.06 8.88
C ARG A 28 -5.25 -14.84 7.94
N PRO A 29 -6.08 -14.81 6.87
CA PRO A 29 -5.98 -13.78 5.84
C PRO A 29 -6.09 -12.38 6.44
N LEU A 30 -5.36 -11.43 5.89
CA LEU A 30 -5.38 -10.03 6.27
C LEU A 30 -5.44 -9.18 5.00
N VAL A 31 -6.46 -8.36 4.87
CA VAL A 31 -6.56 -7.40 3.78
C VAL A 31 -5.94 -6.09 4.23
N LEU A 32 -4.97 -5.60 3.46
CA LEU A 32 -4.33 -4.30 3.66
C LEU A 32 -4.70 -3.38 2.49
N ALA A 33 -5.32 -2.25 2.80
CA ALA A 33 -5.63 -1.23 1.80
C ALA A 33 -4.52 -0.19 1.70
N LEU A 34 -4.19 0.24 0.48
CA LEU A 34 -3.40 1.44 0.23
C LEU A 34 -4.33 2.67 0.21
N PRO A 35 -4.20 3.62 1.16
CA PRO A 35 -5.05 4.80 1.18
C PRO A 35 -4.68 5.81 0.10
N ARG A 36 -5.64 6.55 -0.46
CA ARG A 36 -7.07 6.60 -0.08
C ARG A 36 -7.95 5.74 -0.97
N GLY A 37 -7.52 5.55 -2.22
CA GLY A 37 -8.28 4.94 -3.29
C GLY A 37 -8.58 3.46 -3.06
N GLY A 38 -7.59 2.70 -2.59
CA GLY A 38 -7.73 1.28 -2.31
C GLY A 38 -8.72 0.92 -1.21
N VAL A 39 -9.03 1.85 -0.28
CA VAL A 39 -9.85 1.52 0.90
C VAL A 39 -11.27 1.06 0.53
N PRO A 40 -12.06 1.78 -0.28
CA PRO A 40 -13.36 1.29 -0.74
C PRO A 40 -13.31 -0.08 -1.45
N VAL A 41 -12.26 -0.35 -2.21
CA VAL A 41 -12.07 -1.65 -2.89
C VAL A 41 -11.79 -2.75 -1.87
N ALA A 42 -10.87 -2.49 -0.95
CA ALA A 42 -10.43 -3.42 0.09
C ALA A 42 -11.55 -3.79 1.08
N VAL A 43 -12.48 -2.87 1.35
CA VAL A 43 -13.68 -3.15 2.18
C VAL A 43 -14.49 -4.28 1.58
N GLU A 44 -14.76 -4.26 0.27
CA GLU A 44 -15.54 -5.30 -0.37
C GLU A 44 -14.76 -6.62 -0.48
N VAL A 45 -13.44 -6.55 -0.72
CA VAL A 45 -12.55 -7.73 -0.71
C VAL A 45 -12.54 -8.41 0.67
N ALA A 46 -12.37 -7.64 1.74
CA ALA A 46 -12.37 -8.14 3.12
C ALA A 46 -13.70 -8.80 3.49
N ARG A 47 -14.82 -8.19 3.07
CA ARG A 47 -16.16 -8.77 3.24
C ARG A 47 -16.31 -10.11 2.53
N SER A 48 -15.89 -10.21 1.27
CA SER A 48 -15.97 -11.46 0.50
C SER A 48 -15.12 -12.58 1.08
N LEU A 49 -13.96 -12.26 1.65
CA LEU A 49 -13.04 -13.24 2.23
C LEU A 49 -13.30 -13.53 3.72
N GLY A 50 -14.22 -12.80 4.37
CA GLY A 50 -14.41 -12.88 5.82
C GLY A 50 -13.14 -12.53 6.61
N ALA A 51 -12.29 -11.67 6.05
CA ALA A 51 -10.96 -11.36 6.59
C ALA A 51 -10.93 -9.98 7.26
N PRO A 52 -10.10 -9.78 8.30
CA PRO A 52 -9.84 -8.45 8.85
C PRO A 52 -9.27 -7.51 7.78
N LEU A 53 -9.67 -6.24 7.87
CA LEU A 53 -9.17 -5.14 7.06
C LEU A 53 -8.34 -4.18 7.90
N ASP A 54 -7.19 -3.77 7.39
CA ASP A 54 -6.41 -2.64 7.90
C ASP A 54 -5.87 -1.81 6.72
N VAL A 55 -5.18 -0.71 7.02
CA VAL A 55 -4.51 0.17 6.06
C VAL A 55 -3.00 0.01 6.17
N LEU A 56 -2.34 -0.06 5.01
CA LEU A 56 -0.89 0.04 4.91
C LEU A 56 -0.53 1.48 4.52
N ILE A 57 0.14 2.19 5.42
CA ILE A 57 0.48 3.61 5.23
C ILE A 57 1.94 3.68 4.80
N VAL A 58 2.13 4.00 3.53
CA VAL A 58 3.43 4.14 2.89
C VAL A 58 3.50 5.47 2.14
N ARG A 59 4.71 5.98 1.93
CA ARG A 59 4.94 7.18 1.12
C ARG A 59 6.09 6.92 0.15
N LYS A 60 5.85 7.22 -1.13
CA LYS A 60 6.86 7.16 -2.19
C LYS A 60 7.87 8.29 -2.01
N ILE A 61 9.14 7.98 -2.16
CA ILE A 61 10.22 8.95 -2.30
C ILE A 61 10.35 9.26 -3.78
N GLY A 62 10.07 10.50 -4.15
CA GLY A 62 10.21 10.99 -5.52
C GLY A 62 11.58 11.59 -5.79
N VAL A 63 11.93 11.74 -7.06
CA VAL A 63 13.12 12.48 -7.49
C VAL A 63 12.96 13.98 -7.17
N PRO A 64 14.02 14.68 -6.71
CA PRO A 64 13.98 16.13 -6.52
C PRO A 64 13.51 16.87 -7.78
N GLY A 65 12.46 17.69 -7.64
CA GLY A 65 11.84 18.41 -8.77
C GLY A 65 10.94 17.55 -9.69
N ARG A 66 10.85 16.23 -9.49
CA ARG A 66 9.97 15.31 -10.22
C ARG A 66 9.29 14.32 -9.26
N PRO A 67 8.40 14.80 -8.37
CA PRO A 67 7.82 13.99 -7.29
C PRO A 67 7.01 12.78 -7.77
N GLU A 68 6.53 12.81 -9.02
CA GLU A 68 5.80 11.69 -9.62
C GLU A 68 6.72 10.50 -9.98
N THR A 69 8.02 10.73 -10.17
CA THR A 69 9.01 9.68 -10.44
C THR A 69 9.46 9.06 -9.12
N GLY A 70 8.93 7.89 -8.78
CA GLY A 70 9.32 7.14 -7.58
C GLY A 70 10.67 6.47 -7.73
N VAL A 71 11.52 6.62 -6.71
CA VAL A 71 12.83 5.94 -6.61
C VAL A 71 13.00 5.19 -5.29
N GLY A 72 12.00 5.25 -4.42
CA GLY A 72 12.00 4.58 -3.13
C GLY A 72 10.69 4.80 -2.38
N ALA A 73 10.66 4.36 -1.13
CA ALA A 73 9.55 4.52 -0.23
C ALA A 73 9.99 4.58 1.24
N VAL A 74 9.14 5.18 2.07
CA VAL A 74 9.20 5.10 3.53
C VAL A 74 7.95 4.39 4.07
N VAL A 75 8.15 3.60 5.12
CA VAL A 75 7.11 2.90 5.87
C VAL A 75 7.45 2.97 7.35
N GLY A 76 6.47 3.30 8.19
CA GLY A 76 6.69 3.44 9.64
C GLY A 76 7.93 4.26 9.99
N ASP A 77 8.73 3.72 10.91
CA ASP A 77 10.02 4.27 11.33
C ASP A 77 11.22 3.52 10.72
N ASP A 78 10.97 2.55 9.83
CA ASP A 78 12.03 1.80 9.15
C ASP A 78 12.88 2.71 8.25
N PRO A 79 14.16 2.37 7.99
CA PRO A 79 14.98 3.07 7.03
C PRO A 79 14.29 3.21 5.66
N PRO A 80 14.55 4.29 4.91
CA PRO A 80 14.09 4.39 3.53
C PRO A 80 14.51 3.18 2.70
N LEU A 81 13.61 2.69 1.86
CA LEU A 81 13.90 1.66 0.87
C LEU A 81 14.00 2.30 -0.50
N TYR A 82 15.08 2.04 -1.23
CA TYR A 82 15.30 2.59 -2.57
C TYR A 82 15.31 1.48 -3.62
N ASP A 83 14.89 1.82 -4.84
CA ASP A 83 15.13 0.98 -6.01
C ASP A 83 16.55 1.24 -6.52
N PRO A 84 17.50 0.31 -6.33
CA PRO A 84 18.89 0.51 -6.72
C PRO A 84 19.05 0.67 -8.24
N ARG A 85 18.14 0.10 -9.05
CA ARG A 85 18.17 0.27 -10.51
C ARG A 85 17.75 1.68 -10.90
N ALA A 86 16.72 2.21 -10.26
CA ALA A 86 16.27 3.59 -10.49
C ALA A 86 17.34 4.61 -10.06
N LEU A 87 17.99 4.39 -8.91
CA LEU A 87 19.09 5.24 -8.44
C LEU A 87 20.25 5.24 -9.44
N ALA A 88 20.69 4.06 -9.88
CA ALA A 88 21.77 3.94 -10.85
C ALA A 88 21.43 4.60 -12.20
N ALA A 89 20.22 4.41 -12.71
CA ALA A 89 19.77 4.99 -13.99
C ALA A 89 19.67 6.53 -13.96
N LEU A 90 19.42 7.11 -12.78
CA LEU A 90 19.24 8.55 -12.60
C LEU A 90 20.48 9.25 -12.03
N GLY A 91 21.54 8.50 -11.71
CA GLY A 91 22.74 9.05 -11.07
C GLY A 91 22.43 9.68 -9.71
N LEU A 92 21.55 9.04 -8.95
CA LEU A 92 21.15 9.48 -7.61
C LEU A 92 21.79 8.58 -6.55
N ASP A 93 22.08 9.18 -5.41
CA ASP A 93 22.46 8.48 -4.19
C ASP A 93 21.45 8.77 -3.07
N GLU A 94 21.55 8.00 -1.99
CA GLU A 94 20.64 8.12 -0.85
C GLU A 94 20.83 9.44 -0.09
N GLU A 95 22.07 9.97 -0.04
CA GLU A 95 22.37 11.25 0.62
C GLU A 95 21.60 12.41 -0.03
N ARG A 96 21.55 12.44 -1.36
CA ARG A 96 20.80 13.43 -2.13
C ARG A 96 19.29 13.30 -1.95
N LEU A 97 18.80 12.13 -1.57
CA LEU A 97 17.37 11.86 -1.34
C LEU A 97 16.96 11.95 0.14
N ALA A 98 17.92 12.18 1.05
CA ALA A 98 17.64 12.30 2.47
C ALA A 98 16.61 13.41 2.81
N PRO A 99 16.65 14.60 2.18
CA PRO A 99 15.63 15.63 2.42
C PRO A 99 14.22 15.19 1.99
N GLU A 100 14.10 14.55 0.84
CA GLU A 100 12.83 14.01 0.33
C GLU A 100 12.31 12.89 1.22
N ALA A 101 13.18 11.97 1.64
CA ALA A 101 12.82 10.89 2.56
C ALA A 101 12.33 11.43 3.91
N ALA A 102 12.99 12.45 4.45
CA ALA A 102 12.57 13.11 5.70
C ALA A 102 11.20 13.80 5.55
N ARG A 103 10.97 14.51 4.44
CA ARG A 103 9.68 15.15 4.13
C ARG A 103 8.56 14.12 4.01
N GLU A 104 8.80 13.04 3.29
CA GLU A 104 7.82 11.97 3.11
C GLU A 104 7.54 11.22 4.41
N ARG A 105 8.55 11.05 5.28
CA ARG A 105 8.35 10.46 6.62
C ARG A 105 7.51 11.35 7.53
N ALA A 106 7.67 12.67 7.47
CA ALA A 106 6.83 13.59 8.22
C ALA A 106 5.35 13.49 7.81
N GLU A 107 5.07 13.43 6.49
CA GLU A 107 3.71 13.24 5.99
C GLU A 107 3.18 11.82 6.28
N LEU A 108 4.04 10.79 6.24
CA LEU A 108 3.69 9.43 6.65
C LEU A 108 3.17 9.43 8.09
N ARG A 109 3.91 10.03 9.03
CA ARG A 109 3.52 10.10 10.44
C ARG A 109 2.20 10.86 10.63
N ARG A 110 2.02 11.98 9.92
CA ARG A 110 0.77 12.74 9.94
C ARG A 110 -0.42 11.88 9.50
N ARG A 111 -0.29 11.11 8.41
CA ARG A 111 -1.35 10.21 7.92
C ARG A 111 -1.56 9.00 8.83
N ALA A 112 -0.48 8.46 9.39
CA ALA A 112 -0.54 7.37 10.36
C ALA A 112 -1.41 7.75 11.56
N LEU A 113 -1.17 8.92 12.13
CA LEU A 113 -1.98 9.46 13.22
C LEU A 113 -3.43 9.69 12.79
N LEU A 114 -3.67 10.27 11.61
CA LEU A 114 -5.02 10.54 11.12
C LEU A 114 -5.85 9.27 10.86
N TYR A 115 -5.24 8.23 10.30
CA TYR A 115 -5.97 7.02 9.90
C TYR A 115 -6.04 5.96 11.00
N ARG A 116 -5.04 5.92 11.89
CA ARG A 116 -4.91 4.84 12.87
C ARG A 116 -5.00 5.33 14.32
N GLY A 117 -4.81 6.63 14.57
CA GLY A 117 -4.65 7.14 15.93
C GLY A 117 -3.55 6.38 16.65
N ASP A 118 -3.87 5.86 17.84
CA ASP A 118 -2.95 5.08 18.67
C ASP A 118 -2.98 3.57 18.38
N ARG A 119 -3.74 3.11 17.38
CA ARG A 119 -3.86 1.68 17.07
C ARG A 119 -2.52 1.13 16.56
N ALA A 120 -2.01 0.07 17.17
CA ALA A 120 -0.76 -0.60 16.75
C ALA A 120 -0.86 -1.22 15.35
N THR A 121 0.21 -1.22 14.56
CA THR A 121 0.27 -1.82 13.21
C THR A 121 -0.14 -3.29 13.22
N PRO A 122 -0.85 -3.77 12.18
CA PRO A 122 -1.28 -5.16 12.16
C PRO A 122 -0.06 -6.09 12.06
N GLU A 123 -0.09 -7.18 12.82
CA GLU A 123 0.89 -8.24 12.66
C GLU A 123 0.69 -8.93 11.31
N VAL A 124 1.75 -9.08 10.52
CA VAL A 124 1.72 -9.71 9.19
C VAL A 124 2.44 -11.06 9.15
N ALA A 125 3.25 -11.38 10.15
CA ALA A 125 4.05 -12.58 10.18
C ALA A 125 3.18 -13.85 10.17
N GLY A 126 3.46 -14.76 9.25
CA GLY A 126 2.73 -16.03 9.11
C GLY A 126 1.24 -15.84 8.77
N ARG A 127 0.89 -14.76 8.06
CA ARG A 127 -0.45 -14.51 7.53
C ARG A 127 -0.42 -14.42 6.01
N ALA A 128 -1.51 -14.82 5.37
CA ALA A 128 -1.77 -14.48 3.98
C ALA A 128 -2.19 -13.00 3.88
N VAL A 129 -1.34 -12.15 3.29
CA VAL A 129 -1.60 -10.71 3.14
C VAL A 129 -2.12 -10.42 1.73
N ILE A 130 -3.29 -9.79 1.65
CA ILE A 130 -3.89 -9.31 0.42
C ILE A 130 -3.76 -7.79 0.40
N LEU A 131 -2.83 -7.27 -0.40
CA LEU A 131 -2.65 -5.84 -0.60
C LEU A 131 -3.58 -5.33 -1.71
N VAL A 132 -4.35 -4.28 -1.44
CA VAL A 132 -5.39 -3.78 -2.34
C VAL A 132 -5.22 -2.28 -2.59
N ASP A 133 -5.27 -1.91 -3.87
CA ASP A 133 -5.40 -0.52 -4.34
C ASP A 133 -6.54 -0.39 -5.36
N ASP A 134 -6.92 0.82 -5.73
CA ASP A 134 -7.93 1.09 -6.76
C ASP A 134 -7.38 1.13 -8.18
N GLY A 135 -6.07 1.08 -8.35
CA GLY A 135 -5.42 0.97 -9.64
C GLY A 135 -3.90 0.99 -9.51
N LEU A 136 -3.22 0.51 -10.56
CA LEU A 136 -1.76 0.52 -10.65
C LEU A 136 -1.36 1.26 -11.92
N ALA A 137 -1.00 2.53 -11.78
CA ALA A 137 -0.62 3.37 -12.93
C ALA A 137 0.84 3.17 -13.35
N THR A 138 1.74 3.03 -12.37
CA THR A 138 3.19 2.91 -12.62
C THR A 138 3.88 1.81 -11.80
N GLY A 139 3.15 1.13 -10.90
CA GLY A 139 3.72 0.17 -9.95
C GLY A 139 4.46 0.84 -8.81
#